data_AF-A0A1G7RZS5-F1
#
_entry.id   AF-A0A1G7RZS5-F1
#
_cell.length_a   1.000
_cell.length_b   1.000
_cell.length_c   1.000
_cell.angle_alpha   90.00
_cell.angle_beta   90.00
_cell.angle_gamma   90.00
#
_symmetry.space_group_name_H-M   'P 1'
#
loop_
_entity.id
_entity.type
_entity.pdbx_description
1 polymer ?
#
loop_
_entity_poly.entity_id
_entity_poly.type
_entity_poly.pdbx_seq_one_letter_code
_entity_poly.pdbx_strand_id
1 'polypeptide(L)'
;MRRTLLPSILLPLLCLGAPLQAQGTVETDSDYLQHRAATLKDRIDIAVKEHHLTGKKAAKLRLAVGKVQTEAGHLQTVNGTISRPDTDRMNQKLTDVERTLTHQP
;
A
#
# COMPACT_ATOMS: atom_id res chain seq x y z
N MET A 1 -68.59 -23.83 -9.43
CA MET A 1 -68.72 -22.41 -9.85
C MET A 1 -67.82 -21.59 -8.92
N ARG A 2 -66.65 -21.10 -9.36
CA ARG A 2 -66.34 -19.68 -9.68
C ARG A 2 -66.87 -18.71 -8.59
N ARG A 3 -66.12 -17.81 -7.96
CA ARG A 3 -64.87 -17.14 -8.35
C ARG A 3 -64.33 -16.29 -7.15
N THR A 4 -63.01 -16.32 -6.97
CA THR A 4 -62.07 -15.20 -6.66
C THR A 4 -62.31 -14.28 -5.46
N LEU A 5 -61.27 -14.14 -4.62
CA LEU A 5 -60.59 -12.87 -4.30
C LEU A 5 -59.22 -13.16 -3.62
N LEU A 6 -58.14 -13.05 -4.39
CA LEU A 6 -56.81 -12.57 -3.95
C LEU A 6 -56.86 -11.02 -4.04
N PRO A 7 -55.99 -10.20 -3.41
CA PRO A 7 -54.64 -10.50 -2.91
C PRO A 7 -54.32 -9.89 -1.52
N SER A 8 -53.25 -10.34 -0.84
CA SER A 8 -52.59 -9.52 0.18
C SER A 8 -51.10 -9.84 0.22
N ILE A 9 -50.40 -9.11 -0.63
CA ILE A 9 -48.96 -8.91 -0.63
C ILE A 9 -48.64 -8.04 0.60
N LEU A 10 -47.77 -8.53 1.48
CA LEU A 10 -47.19 -7.75 2.57
C LEU A 10 -45.70 -8.13 2.71
N LEU A 11 -44.89 -7.51 1.88
CA LEU A 11 -43.53 -7.06 2.21
C LEU A 11 -43.54 -5.53 1.96
N PRO A 12 -42.70 -4.67 2.58
CA PRO A 12 -41.41 -4.96 3.23
C PRO A 12 -41.14 -4.17 4.53
N LEU A 13 -40.22 -4.62 5.38
CA LEU A 13 -39.46 -3.77 6.32
C LEU A 13 -38.23 -4.59 6.76
N LEU A 14 -37.12 -4.52 6.02
CA LEU A 14 -36.02 -3.58 6.27
C LEU A 14 -35.61 -3.52 7.75
N CYS A 15 -35.36 -4.68 8.37
CA CYS A 15 -34.55 -4.74 9.57
C CYS A 15 -33.11 -5.12 9.21
N LEU A 16 -32.30 -4.07 9.09
CA LEU A 16 -30.86 -4.04 9.34
C LEU A 16 -30.02 -5.04 8.56
N GLY A 17 -29.89 -4.79 7.26
CA GLY A 17 -28.58 -4.91 6.64
C GLY A 17 -27.66 -3.84 7.23
N ALA A 18 -27.12 -4.08 8.42
CA ALA A 18 -25.88 -3.42 8.79
C ALA A 18 -24.78 -4.17 8.01
N PRO A 19 -24.08 -3.55 7.03
CA PRO A 19 -22.76 -4.02 6.72
C PRO A 19 -21.95 -3.81 8.00
N LEU A 20 -21.81 -4.89 8.78
CA LEU A 20 -20.94 -4.95 9.93
C LEU A 20 -19.54 -4.63 9.40
N GLN A 21 -19.12 -3.41 9.67
CA GLN A 21 -17.75 -2.95 9.61
C GLN A 21 -17.15 -2.98 8.20
N ALA A 22 -17.23 -1.83 7.52
CA ALA A 22 -16.05 -1.33 6.82
C ALA A 22 -14.95 -1.14 7.86
N GLN A 23 -14.31 -2.24 8.28
CA GLN A 23 -13.00 -2.19 8.90
C GLN A 23 -12.12 -1.65 7.79
N GLY A 24 -11.90 -0.33 7.77
CA GLY A 24 -10.76 0.21 7.04
C GLY A 24 -9.58 -0.61 7.52
N THR A 25 -9.01 -1.41 6.63
CA THR A 25 -7.82 -2.21 6.92
C THR A 25 -6.82 -1.24 7.50
N VAL A 26 -6.52 -1.39 8.80
CA VAL A 26 -5.52 -0.55 9.47
C VAL A 26 -4.23 -0.78 8.70
N GLU A 27 -3.76 0.25 7.99
CA GLU A 27 -2.52 0.18 7.23
C GLU A 27 -1.40 -0.21 8.20
N THR A 28 -0.77 -1.36 7.95
CA THR A 28 0.35 -1.80 8.78
C THR A 28 1.61 -1.05 8.40
N ASP A 29 2.59 -0.99 9.31
CA ASP A 29 3.92 -0.44 8.99
C ASP A 29 4.54 -1.10 7.76
N SER A 30 4.26 -2.40 7.55
CA SER A 30 4.69 -3.13 6.37
C SER A 30 4.01 -2.63 5.10
N ASP A 31 2.70 -2.43 5.14
CA ASP A 31 1.94 -1.91 3.99
C ASP A 31 2.42 -0.51 3.62
N TYR A 32 2.60 0.36 4.61
CA TYR A 32 3.14 1.69 4.45
C TYR A 32 4.53 1.68 3.78
N LEU A 33 5.45 0.87 4.29
CA LEU A 33 6.80 0.76 3.72
C LEU A 33 6.77 0.19 2.29
N GLN A 34 5.92 -0.79 2.03
CA GLN A 34 5.77 -1.40 0.70
C GLN A 34 5.21 -0.40 -0.31
N HIS A 35 4.15 0.33 0.04
CA HIS A 35 3.57 1.37 -0.80
C HIS A 35 4.58 2.47 -1.10
N ARG A 36 5.24 3.00 -0.07
CA ARG A 36 6.22 4.07 -0.24
C ARG A 36 7.42 3.63 -1.09
N ALA A 37 7.88 2.40 -0.93
CA ALA A 37 8.93 1.84 -1.77
C ALA A 37 8.48 1.66 -3.23
N ALA A 38 7.24 1.22 -3.48
CA ALA A 38 6.70 1.11 -4.84
C ALA A 38 6.66 2.47 -5.52
N THR A 39 6.14 3.50 -4.83
CA THR A 39 6.11 4.88 -5.34
C THR A 39 7.52 5.40 -5.66
N LEU A 40 8.51 5.13 -4.82
CA LEU A 40 9.90 5.55 -5.09
C LEU A 40 10.50 4.81 -6.29
N LYS A 41 10.18 3.53 -6.49
CA LYS A 41 10.60 2.77 -7.67
C LYS A 41 10.04 3.40 -8.95
N ASP A 42 8.76 3.74 -8.96
CA ASP A 42 8.12 4.41 -10.10
C ASP A 42 8.76 5.77 -10.39
N ARG A 43 9.04 6.57 -9.34
CA ARG A 43 9.73 7.85 -9.48
C ARG A 43 11.15 7.70 -10.02
N ILE A 44 11.89 6.67 -9.63
CA ILE A 44 13.21 6.35 -10.20
C ILE A 44 13.07 6.03 -11.69
N ASP A 45 12.06 5.25 -12.06
CA ASP A 45 11.82 4.86 -13.45
C ASP A 45 11.46 6.06 -14.32
N ILE A 46 10.63 6.98 -13.82
CA ILE A 46 10.31 8.26 -14.47
C ILE A 46 11.58 9.11 -14.63
N ALA A 47 12.36 9.30 -13.56
CA ALA A 47 13.57 10.12 -13.63
C ALA A 47 14.62 9.58 -14.61
N VAL A 48 14.68 8.26 -14.81
CA VAL A 48 15.52 7.65 -15.86
C VAL A 48 14.98 7.94 -17.25
N LYS A 49 13.66 7.79 -17.46
CA LYS A 49 13.01 8.06 -18.75
C LYS A 49 13.14 9.53 -19.17
N GLU A 50 13.08 10.44 -18.20
CA GLU A 50 13.24 11.89 -18.42
C GLU A 50 14.72 12.33 -18.47
N HIS A 51 15.67 11.37 -18.42
CA HIS A 51 17.11 11.64 -18.42
C HIS A 51 17.63 12.49 -17.24
N HIS A 52 16.80 12.74 -16.23
CA HIS A 52 17.18 13.41 -14.98
C HIS A 52 18.10 12.51 -14.11
N LEU A 53 18.02 11.18 -14.26
CA LEU A 53 18.84 10.22 -13.53
C LEU A 53 19.58 9.24 -14.45
N THR A 54 20.91 9.17 -14.32
CA THR A 54 21.71 8.16 -15.04
C THR A 54 21.31 6.73 -14.65
N GLY A 55 21.38 5.79 -15.59
CA GLY A 55 21.07 4.37 -15.34
C GLY A 55 21.86 3.74 -14.18
N LYS A 56 23.15 4.12 -14.03
CA LYS A 56 23.99 3.64 -12.91
C LYS A 56 23.50 4.13 -11.55
N LYS A 57 23.13 5.41 -11.44
CA LYS A 57 22.55 5.96 -10.19
C LYS A 57 21.19 5.32 -9.91
N ALA A 58 20.35 5.19 -10.93
CA ALA A 58 19.05 4.54 -10.81
C ALA A 58 19.15 3.10 -10.31
N ALA A 59 20.09 2.30 -10.82
CA ALA A 59 20.31 0.93 -10.36
C ALA A 59 20.65 0.88 -8.86
N LYS A 60 21.47 1.81 -8.36
CA LYS A 60 21.78 1.92 -6.92
C LYS A 60 20.54 2.27 -6.10
N LEU A 61 19.73 3.22 -6.56
CA LEU A 61 18.50 3.61 -5.85
C LEU A 61 17.47 2.48 -5.85
N ARG A 62 17.25 1.80 -6.99
CA ARG A 62 16.36 0.64 -7.07
C ARG A 62 16.79 -0.47 -6.12
N LEU A 63 18.10 -0.72 -6.01
CA LEU A 63 18.62 -1.71 -5.07
C LEU A 63 18.34 -1.32 -3.61
N ALA A 64 18.51 -0.04 -3.25
CA ALA A 64 18.22 0.44 -1.90
C ALA A 64 16.72 0.30 -1.55
N VAL A 65 15.84 0.71 -2.46
CA VAL A 65 14.39 0.55 -2.33
C VAL A 65 13.99 -0.92 -2.23
N GLY A 66 14.52 -1.77 -3.11
CA GLY A 66 14.25 -3.20 -3.12
C GLY A 66 14.68 -3.90 -1.83
N LYS A 67 15.82 -3.50 -1.24
CA LYS A 67 16.25 -4.01 0.07
C LYS A 67 15.25 -3.69 1.17
N VAL A 68 14.67 -2.49 1.18
CA VAL A 68 13.63 -2.14 2.15
C VAL A 68 12.38 -2.99 1.94
N GLN A 69 11.93 -3.20 0.70
CA GLN A 69 10.77 -4.06 0.43
C GLN A 69 11.00 -5.50 0.90
N THR A 70 12.17 -6.06 0.59
CA THR A 70 12.53 -7.41 1.04
C THR A 70 12.61 -7.50 2.56
N GLU A 71 13.25 -6.53 3.21
CA GLU A 71 13.41 -6.49 4.67
C GLU A 71 12.05 -6.35 5.38
N ALA A 72 11.19 -5.43 4.93
CA ALA A 72 9.85 -5.23 5.48
C ALA A 72 8.98 -6.48 5.30
N GLY A 73 8.93 -7.03 4.09
CA GLY A 73 8.16 -8.25 3.80
C GLY A 73 8.66 -9.46 4.60
N HIS A 74 9.98 -9.59 4.76
CA HIS A 74 10.56 -10.65 5.59
C HIS A 74 10.17 -10.51 7.06
N LEU A 75 10.34 -9.32 7.65
CA LEU A 75 9.99 -9.09 9.05
C LEU A 75 8.49 -9.28 9.30
N GLN A 76 7.64 -8.79 8.40
CA GLN A 76 6.20 -9.02 8.45
C GLN A 76 5.85 -10.51 8.38
N THR A 77 6.52 -11.28 7.51
CA THR A 77 6.27 -12.72 7.35
C THR A 77 6.71 -13.51 8.58
N VAL A 78 7.88 -13.20 9.15
CA VAL A 78 8.47 -13.97 10.26
C VAL A 78 7.87 -13.58 11.60
N ASN A 79 7.69 -12.28 11.86
CA ASN A 79 7.29 -11.78 13.17
C ASN A 79 5.79 -11.41 13.23
N GLY A 80 5.09 -11.39 12.10
CA GLY A 80 3.71 -10.91 12.00
C GLY A 80 3.56 -9.39 12.14
N THR A 81 4.65 -8.67 12.42
CA THR A 81 4.71 -7.23 12.57
C THR A 81 6.14 -6.72 12.36
N ILE A 82 6.31 -5.42 12.21
CA ILE A 82 7.60 -4.77 12.13
C ILE A 82 7.78 -3.93 13.39
N SER A 83 8.94 -4.04 14.03
CA SER A 83 9.21 -3.23 15.22
C SER A 83 9.35 -1.75 14.83
N ARG A 84 8.90 -0.84 15.68
CA ARG A 84 9.01 0.61 15.41
C ARG A 84 10.44 1.06 15.05
N PRO A 85 11.52 0.61 15.74
CA PRO A 85 12.88 0.94 15.33
C PRO A 85 13.26 0.42 13.93
N ASP A 86 12.76 -0.75 13.53
CA ASP A 86 12.97 -1.28 12.18
C ASP A 86 12.20 -0.47 11.14
N THR A 87 10.94 -0.12 11.44
CA THR A 87 10.11 0.76 10.61
C THR A 87 10.82 2.10 10.41
N ASP A 88 11.25 2.76 11.48
CA ASP A 88 11.93 4.06 11.43
C ASP A 88 13.23 4.00 10.63
N ARG A 89 14.04 2.94 10.82
CA ARG A 89 15.27 2.73 10.05
C ARG A 89 14.98 2.56 8.56
N MET A 90 14.02 1.71 8.19
CA MET A 90 13.65 1.49 6.80
C MET A 90 13.04 2.74 6.16
N ASN A 91 12.21 3.45 6.92
CA ASN A 91 11.62 4.72 6.52
C ASN A 91 12.68 5.78 6.23
N GLN A 92 13.74 5.84 7.05
CA GLN A 92 14.88 6.72 6.83
C GLN A 92 15.65 6.35 5.55
N LYS A 93 15.90 5.06 5.29
CA LYS A 93 16.51 4.61 4.03
C LYS A 93 15.72 5.08 2.81
N LEU A 94 14.39 4.99 2.85
CA LEU A 94 13.52 5.48 1.77
C LEU A 94 13.58 7.01 1.65
N THR A 95 13.62 7.74 2.76
CA THR A 95 13.81 9.20 2.77
C THR A 95 15.13 9.62 2.14
N ASP A 96 16.21 8.87 2.35
CA ASP A 96 17.51 9.18 1.74
C ASP A 96 17.52 8.93 0.22
N VAL A 97 16.82 7.88 -0.23
CA VAL A 97 16.55 7.66 -1.67
C VAL A 97 15.77 8.84 -2.24
N GLU A 98 14.71 9.25 -1.56
CA GLU A 98 13.86 10.37 -1.96
C GLU A 98 14.65 11.68 -2.05
N ARG A 99 15.49 11.99 -1.07
CA ARG A 99 16.38 13.16 -1.10
C ARG A 99 17.33 13.13 -2.30
N THR A 100 17.87 11.97 -2.61
CA THR A 100 18.76 11.79 -3.78
C THR A 100 18.02 12.01 -5.09
N LEU A 101 16.73 11.69 -5.15
CA LEU A 101 15.89 11.95 -6.32
C LEU A 101 15.54 13.43 -6.47
N THR A 102 15.32 14.16 -5.37
CA THR A 102 14.91 15.57 -5.41
C THR A 102 16.07 16.55 -5.54
N HIS A 103 17.24 16.23 -4.99
CA HIS A 103 18.43 17.11 -5.02
C HIS A 103 19.38 16.74 -6.15
N GLN A 104 18.83 16.42 -7.33
CA GLN A 104 19.68 16.23 -8.51
C GLN A 104 20.34 17.57 -8.87
N PRO A 105 21.66 17.57 -9.16
CA PRO A 105 22.36 18.77 -9.60
C PRO A 105 21.82 19.29 -10.94
#